data_AF-A0A1B6MTU4-F1
#
_entry.id   AF-A0A1B6MTU4-F1
#
_cell.length_a   1.000
_cell.length_b   1.000
_cell.length_c   1.000
_cell.angle_alpha   90.00
_cell.angle_beta   90.00
_cell.angle_gamma   90.00
#
_symmetry.space_group_name_H-M   'P 1'
#
loop_
_entity.id
_entity.type
_entity.pdbx_description
1 polymer ?
#
loop_
_entity_poly.entity_id
_entity_poly.type
_entity_poly.pdbx_seq_one_letter_code
_entity_poly.pdbx_strand_id
1 'polypeptide(L)'
;ENFAKLAEALYIADRKAREAVETRAQLEKKLAQKEKEKKEEHLRLLAQKAREERAGIRTTAALEKDEELRERDQMRYERHKDRARERNLARAAPDKRSKLQRDRERDISEQIALGMPAKTITGGEVQFDQRLMNTTKGMDSGYGDEEAYNVYDKPWRDSSSLGQHL
;
A
#
# COMPACT_ATOMS: atom_id res chain seq x y z
N GLU A 1 62.75 11.15 -36.39
CA GLU A 1 61.51 10.53 -36.93
C GLU A 1 60.89 9.45 -36.04
N ASN A 2 61.67 8.61 -35.35
CA ASN A 2 61.12 7.47 -34.59
C ASN A 2 60.17 7.84 -33.44
N PHE A 3 60.43 8.94 -32.72
CA PHE A 3 59.54 9.39 -31.63
C PHE A 3 58.18 9.90 -32.13
N ALA A 4 58.13 10.53 -33.31
CA ALA A 4 56.87 10.98 -33.90
C ALA A 4 55.99 9.79 -34.31
N LYS A 5 56.59 8.77 -34.94
CA LYS A 5 55.90 7.52 -35.29
C LYS A 5 55.40 6.77 -34.06
N LEU A 6 56.18 6.75 -32.97
CA LEU A 6 55.76 6.15 -31.70
C LEU A 6 54.58 6.90 -31.07
N ALA A 7 54.62 8.23 -31.03
CA ALA A 7 53.54 9.04 -30.48
C ALA A 7 52.23 8.86 -31.27
N GLU A 8 52.32 8.81 -32.61
CA GLU A 8 51.17 8.55 -33.49
C GLU A 8 50.62 7.13 -33.28
N ALA A 9 51.48 6.12 -33.19
CA ALA A 9 51.07 4.74 -32.92
C ALA A 9 50.35 4.61 -31.57
N LEU A 10 50.85 5.27 -30.52
CA LEU A 10 50.21 5.29 -29.20
C LEU A 10 48.85 5.99 -29.23
N TYR A 11 48.72 7.10 -29.97
CA TYR A 11 47.45 7.81 -30.12
C TYR A 11 46.40 6.95 -30.83
N ILE A 12 46.78 6.28 -31.92
CA ILE A 12 45.89 5.36 -32.64
C ILE A 12 45.51 4.16 -31.76
N ALA A 13 46.47 3.62 -30.99
CA ALA A 13 46.23 2.51 -30.08
C ALA A 13 45.25 2.90 -28.96
N ASP A 14 45.44 4.06 -28.31
CA ASP A 14 44.53 4.53 -27.24
C ASP A 14 43.11 4.74 -27.78
N ARG A 15 42.98 5.35 -28.97
CA ARG A 15 41.67 5.54 -29.61
C ARG A 15 40.97 4.20 -29.87
N LYS A 16 41.67 3.23 -30.47
CA LYS A 16 41.11 1.90 -30.73
C LYS A 16 40.78 1.15 -29.44
N ALA A 17 41.60 1.29 -28.40
CA ALA A 17 41.35 0.68 -27.10
C ALA A 17 40.05 1.24 -26.47
N ARG A 18 39.84 2.55 -26.54
CA ARG A 18 38.59 3.19 -26.05
C ARG A 18 37.37 2.71 -26.82
N GLU A 19 37.44 2.68 -28.15
CA GLU A 19 36.35 2.19 -29.01
C GLU A 19 36.01 0.71 -28.70
N ALA A 20 37.03 -0.13 -28.48
CA ALA A 20 36.83 -1.53 -28.09
C ALA A 20 36.21 -1.68 -26.68
N VAL A 21 36.64 -0.85 -25.72
CA VAL A 21 36.07 -0.85 -24.37
C VAL A 21 34.62 -0.38 -24.38
N GLU A 22 34.31 0.69 -25.12
CA GLU A 22 32.96 1.23 -25.23
C GLU A 22 32.01 0.22 -25.88
N THR A 23 32.40 -0.40 -26.99
CA THR A 23 31.59 -1.42 -27.67
C THR A 23 31.33 -2.62 -26.76
N ARG A 24 32.33 -3.08 -26.00
CA ARG A 24 32.16 -4.15 -25.01
C ARG A 24 31.19 -3.75 -23.91
N ALA A 25 31.33 -2.56 -23.34
CA ALA A 25 30.43 -2.07 -22.29
C ALA A 25 28.97 -1.97 -22.79
N GLN A 26 28.77 -1.52 -24.03
CA GLN A 26 27.44 -1.48 -24.65
C GLN A 26 26.85 -2.89 -24.85
N LEU A 27 27.66 -3.86 -25.28
CA LEU A 27 27.24 -5.26 -25.42
C LEU A 27 26.87 -5.89 -24.07
N GLU A 28 27.71 -5.71 -23.05
CA GLU A 28 27.45 -6.21 -21.69
C GLU A 28 26.15 -5.62 -21.12
N LYS A 29 25.91 -4.31 -21.32
CA LYS A 29 24.65 -3.66 -20.93
C LYS A 29 23.44 -4.24 -21.65
N LYS A 30 23.54 -4.49 -22.97
CA LYS A 30 22.47 -5.12 -23.76
C LYS A 30 22.19 -6.55 -23.31
N LEU A 31 23.22 -7.33 -23.01
CA LEU A 31 23.07 -8.70 -22.50
C LEU A 31 22.39 -8.69 -21.13
N ALA A 32 22.84 -7.85 -20.20
CA ALA A 32 22.24 -7.71 -18.88
C ALA A 32 20.76 -7.30 -18.96
N GLN A 33 20.41 -6.36 -19.85
CA GLN A 33 19.02 -5.97 -20.08
C GLN A 33 18.19 -7.15 -20.61
N LYS A 34 18.69 -7.87 -21.61
CA LYS A 34 18.02 -9.04 -22.18
C LYS A 34 17.81 -10.16 -21.16
N GLU A 35 18.77 -10.39 -20.26
CA GLU A 35 18.63 -11.34 -19.17
C GLU A 35 17.58 -10.91 -18.15
N LYS A 36 17.53 -9.62 -17.81
CA LYS A 36 16.50 -9.08 -16.92
C LYS A 36 15.10 -9.23 -17.52
N GLU A 37 14.94 -8.89 -18.80
CA GLU A 37 13.67 -9.04 -19.54
C GLU A 37 13.22 -10.51 -19.56
N LYS A 38 14.12 -11.46 -19.84
CA LYS A 38 13.80 -12.90 -19.79
C LYS A 38 13.36 -13.36 -18.40
N LYS A 39 14.02 -12.87 -17.34
CA LYS A 39 13.64 -13.19 -15.95
C LYS A 39 12.25 -12.63 -15.62
N GLU A 40 11.98 -11.39 -16.02
CA GLU A 40 10.67 -10.76 -15.83
C GLU A 40 9.57 -11.51 -16.60
N GLU A 41 9.81 -11.86 -17.86
CA GLU A 41 8.88 -12.64 -18.67
C GLU A 41 8.61 -14.02 -18.06
N HIS A 42 9.65 -14.71 -17.58
CA HIS A 42 9.50 -16.00 -16.91
C HIS A 42 8.64 -15.88 -15.63
N LEU A 43 8.90 -14.88 -14.79
CA LEU A 43 8.10 -14.62 -13.59
C LEU A 43 6.66 -14.24 -13.95
N ARG A 44 6.46 -13.49 -15.03
CA ARG A 44 5.13 -13.15 -15.54
C ARG A 44 4.36 -14.39 -15.99
N LEU A 45 5.00 -15.29 -16.73
CA LEU A 45 4.40 -16.56 -17.13
C LEU A 45 4.07 -17.45 -15.94
N LEU A 46 4.99 -17.54 -14.96
CA LEU A 46 4.75 -18.28 -13.71
C LEU A 46 3.55 -17.72 -12.94
N ALA A 47 3.47 -16.40 -12.82
CA ALA A 47 2.35 -15.73 -12.16
C ALA A 47 1.04 -15.90 -12.93
N GLN A 48 1.08 -15.85 -14.26
CA GLN A 48 -0.08 -16.12 -15.10
C GLN A 48 -0.57 -17.56 -14.92
N LYS A 49 0.32 -18.55 -15.01
CA LYS A 49 0.01 -19.95 -14.80
C LYS A 49 -0.57 -20.20 -13.40
N ALA A 50 0.01 -19.61 -12.35
CA ALA A 50 -0.51 -19.70 -10.99
C ALA A 50 -1.92 -19.08 -10.85
N ARG A 51 -2.20 -17.98 -11.56
CA ARG A 51 -3.54 -17.39 -11.63
C ARG A 51 -4.52 -18.27 -12.39
N GLU A 52 -4.10 -18.88 -13.49
CA GLU A 52 -4.90 -19.81 -14.29
C GLU A 52 -5.22 -21.09 -13.53
N GLU A 53 -4.26 -21.69 -12.83
CA GLU A 53 -4.50 -22.85 -11.97
C GLU A 53 -5.46 -22.52 -10.81
N ARG A 54 -5.29 -21.35 -10.18
CA ARG A 54 -6.24 -20.84 -9.18
C ARG A 54 -7.62 -20.55 -9.79
N ALA A 55 -7.66 -20.14 -11.05
CA ALA A 55 -8.89 -19.87 -11.79
C ALA A 55 -9.56 -21.13 -12.37
N GLY A 56 -8.80 -22.20 -12.61
CA GLY A 56 -9.29 -23.50 -13.09
C GLY A 56 -10.12 -24.22 -12.02
N ILE A 57 -9.93 -23.86 -10.74
CA ILE A 57 -10.80 -24.23 -9.62
C ILE A 57 -11.83 -23.11 -9.34
N ARG A 58 -12.36 -22.46 -10.38
CA ARG A 58 -13.55 -21.59 -10.22
C ARG A 58 -14.78 -22.47 -10.24
N THR A 59 -15.27 -22.83 -9.05
CA THR A 59 -16.66 -23.29 -8.89
C THR A 59 -17.61 -22.24 -9.47
N THR A 60 -18.79 -22.63 -9.94
CA THR A 60 -19.83 -21.72 -10.47
C THR A 60 -20.08 -20.47 -9.63
N ALA A 61 -19.96 -20.57 -8.30
CA ALA A 61 -20.01 -19.45 -7.35
C ALA A 61 -18.95 -18.33 -7.55
N ALA A 62 -17.81 -18.62 -8.17
CA ALA A 62 -16.75 -17.64 -8.45
C ALA A 62 -17.01 -16.84 -9.74
N LEU A 63 -17.86 -17.33 -10.63
CA LEU A 63 -18.33 -16.59 -11.80
C LEU A 63 -19.40 -15.57 -11.40
N GLU A 64 -20.38 -15.98 -10.59
CA GLU A 64 -21.37 -15.05 -10.00
C GLU A 64 -20.69 -13.95 -9.17
N LYS A 65 -19.63 -14.29 -8.43
CA LYS A 65 -18.85 -13.31 -7.68
C LYS A 65 -18.04 -12.35 -8.56
N ASP A 66 -17.60 -12.77 -9.74
CA ASP A 66 -16.89 -11.89 -10.70
C ASP A 66 -17.88 -10.88 -11.34
N GLU A 67 -19.11 -11.33 -11.59
CA GLU A 67 -20.20 -10.49 -12.05
C GLU A 67 -20.62 -9.48 -10.96
N GLU A 68 -20.78 -9.93 -9.72
CA GLU A 68 -21.04 -9.07 -8.55
C GLU A 68 -19.91 -8.03 -8.32
N LEU A 69 -18.65 -8.43 -8.55
CA LEU A 69 -17.50 -7.51 -8.48
C LEU A 69 -17.54 -6.46 -9.60
N ARG A 70 -17.93 -6.83 -10.82
CA ARG A 70 -18.12 -5.88 -11.92
C ARG A 70 -19.26 -4.92 -11.64
N GLU A 71 -20.39 -5.39 -11.11
CA GLU A 71 -21.51 -4.54 -10.70
C GLU A 71 -21.09 -3.57 -9.57
N ARG A 72 -20.29 -4.05 -8.61
CA ARG A 72 -19.74 -3.22 -7.55
C ARG A 72 -18.79 -2.15 -8.07
N ASP A 73 -17.94 -2.49 -9.02
CA ASP A 73 -17.02 -1.54 -9.66
C ASP A 73 -17.76 -0.55 -10.56
N GLN A 74 -18.83 -0.97 -11.23
CA GLN A 74 -19.77 -0.06 -11.91
C GLN A 74 -20.43 0.90 -10.93
N MET A 75 -20.95 0.42 -9.79
CA MET A 75 -21.50 1.29 -8.74
C MET A 75 -20.45 2.26 -8.15
N ARG A 76 -19.18 1.86 -8.07
CA ARG A 76 -18.09 2.77 -7.66
C ARG A 76 -17.82 3.83 -8.73
N TYR A 77 -17.80 3.43 -9.99
CA TYR A 77 -17.60 4.31 -11.13
C TYR A 77 -18.76 5.31 -11.28
N GLU A 78 -20.00 4.85 -11.16
CA GLU A 78 -21.19 5.69 -11.16
C GLU A 78 -21.18 6.68 -10.00
N ARG A 79 -20.90 6.24 -8.76
CA ARG A 79 -20.73 7.15 -7.62
C ARG A 79 -19.60 8.15 -7.82
N HIS A 80 -18.52 7.78 -8.50
CA HIS A 80 -17.44 8.70 -8.82
C HIS A 80 -17.87 9.72 -9.89
N LYS A 81 -18.58 9.28 -10.93
CA LYS A 81 -19.15 10.12 -11.98
C LYS A 81 -20.21 11.08 -11.43
N ASP A 82 -21.05 10.61 -10.51
CA ASP A 82 -22.05 11.41 -9.80
C ASP A 82 -21.40 12.44 -8.89
N ARG A 83 -20.39 12.06 -8.08
CA ARG A 83 -19.58 13.03 -7.31
C ARG A 83 -18.90 14.06 -8.19
N ALA A 84 -18.45 13.68 -9.39
CA ALA A 84 -17.87 14.63 -10.34
C ALA A 84 -18.92 15.58 -10.92
N ARG A 85 -20.12 15.07 -11.26
CA ARG A 85 -21.24 15.89 -11.72
C ARG A 85 -21.73 16.84 -10.63
N GLU A 86 -21.87 16.33 -9.40
CA GLU A 86 -22.25 17.09 -8.20
C GLU A 86 -21.21 18.17 -7.88
N ARG A 87 -19.92 17.87 -7.95
CA ARG A 87 -18.84 18.86 -7.81
C ARG A 87 -18.93 19.95 -8.88
N ASN A 88 -19.22 19.60 -10.13
CA ASN A 88 -19.41 20.56 -11.21
C ASN A 88 -20.66 21.43 -10.98
N LEU A 89 -21.75 20.83 -10.50
CA LEU A 89 -22.99 21.53 -10.16
C LEU A 89 -22.84 22.44 -8.93
N ALA A 90 -22.12 21.98 -7.90
CA ALA A 90 -21.79 22.75 -6.70
C ALA A 90 -20.82 23.90 -7.00
N ARG A 91 -19.96 23.75 -8.02
CA ARG A 91 -19.13 24.83 -8.55
C ARG A 91 -19.96 25.83 -9.36
N ALA A 92 -21.03 25.39 -10.00
CA ALA A 92 -21.96 26.24 -10.76
C ALA A 92 -22.96 27.01 -9.86
N ALA A 93 -23.21 26.57 -8.62
CA ALA A 93 -24.10 27.22 -7.66
C ALA A 93 -23.45 27.38 -6.26
N PRO A 94 -22.47 28.30 -6.10
CA PRO A 94 -21.71 28.47 -4.86
C PRO A 94 -22.52 29.00 -3.67
N ASP A 95 -23.67 29.65 -3.92
CA ASP A 95 -24.46 30.35 -2.90
C ASP A 95 -25.25 29.41 -1.96
N LYS A 96 -25.34 28.12 -2.28
CA LYS A 96 -26.06 27.12 -1.46
C LYS A 96 -25.17 26.27 -0.55
N ARG A 97 -23.85 26.53 -0.53
CA ARG A 97 -22.89 25.76 0.28
C ARG A 97 -23.06 26.08 1.77
N SER A 98 -23.37 25.06 2.57
CA SER A 98 -23.45 25.14 4.04
C SER A 98 -22.14 25.67 4.63
N LYS A 99 -22.24 26.52 5.67
CA LYS A 99 -21.10 27.11 6.38
C LYS A 99 -20.08 26.04 6.84
N LEU A 100 -20.57 24.89 7.29
CA LEU A 100 -19.75 23.76 7.73
C LEU A 100 -18.90 23.15 6.60
N GLN A 101 -19.42 23.16 5.37
CA GLN A 101 -18.73 22.64 4.20
C GLN A 101 -17.67 23.63 3.69
N ARG A 102 -17.96 24.94 3.78
CA ARG A 102 -17.01 26.00 3.46
C ARG A 102 -15.81 25.97 4.39
N ASP A 103 -16.04 25.81 5.70
CA ASP A 103 -14.97 25.70 6.70
C ASP A 103 -14.06 24.48 6.45
N ARG A 104 -14.63 23.38 5.89
CA ARG A 104 -13.90 22.15 5.53
C ARG A 104 -13.06 22.28 4.26
N GLU A 105 -13.45 23.17 3.35
CA GLU A 105 -12.78 23.41 2.06
C GLU A 105 -11.81 24.60 2.11
N ARG A 106 -11.68 25.31 3.24
CA ARG A 106 -10.70 26.41 3.39
C ARG A 106 -9.28 25.89 3.24
N ASP A 107 -8.50 26.59 2.44
CA ASP A 107 -7.07 26.32 2.26
C ASP A 107 -6.29 26.52 3.57
N ILE A 108 -5.17 25.82 3.72
CA ILE A 108 -4.37 25.80 4.96
C ILE A 108 -3.92 27.21 5.36
N SER A 109 -3.58 28.07 4.40
CA SER A 109 -3.24 29.48 4.64
C SER A 109 -4.41 30.28 5.21
N GLU A 110 -5.63 30.06 4.72
CA GLU A 110 -6.85 30.70 5.23
C GLU A 110 -7.28 30.15 6.59
N GLN A 111 -7.07 28.84 6.82
CA GLN A 111 -7.27 28.24 8.14
C GLN A 111 -6.33 28.84 9.18
N ILE A 112 -5.06 29.06 8.82
CA ILE A 112 -4.08 29.71 9.71
C ILE A 112 -4.45 31.17 9.96
N ALA A 113 -4.82 31.92 8.92
CA ALA A 113 -5.24 33.32 9.05
C ALA A 113 -6.51 33.48 9.91
N LEU A 114 -7.38 32.46 9.90
CA LEU A 114 -8.62 32.42 10.69
C LEU A 114 -8.48 31.69 12.04
N GLY A 115 -7.27 31.24 12.39
CA GLY A 115 -6.96 30.59 13.67
C GLY A 115 -7.57 29.19 13.88
N MET A 116 -7.93 28.48 12.80
CA MET A 116 -8.48 27.13 12.90
C MET A 116 -7.35 26.09 13.15
N PRO A 117 -7.49 25.18 14.14
CA PRO A 117 -6.46 24.20 14.45
C PRO A 117 -6.28 23.17 13.33
N ALA A 118 -5.04 22.93 12.93
CA ALA A 118 -4.70 21.98 11.88
C ALA A 118 -5.13 20.55 12.26
N LYS A 119 -5.88 19.88 11.38
CA LYS A 119 -6.17 18.44 11.53
C LYS A 119 -4.92 17.65 11.18
N THR A 120 -4.19 17.22 12.20
CA THR A 120 -3.08 16.27 12.06
C THR A 120 -3.64 14.90 11.66
N ILE A 121 -3.63 14.59 10.38
CA ILE A 121 -3.88 13.23 9.88
C ILE A 121 -2.60 12.42 10.14
N THR A 122 -2.49 11.83 11.33
CA THR A 122 -1.46 10.83 11.65
C THR A 122 -1.91 9.48 11.10
N GLY A 123 -1.70 9.26 9.80
CA GLY A 123 -1.96 8.00 9.12
C GLY A 123 -0.66 7.32 8.74
N GLY A 124 -0.42 6.11 9.27
CA GLY A 124 0.72 5.28 8.87
C GLY A 124 0.86 3.95 9.62
N GLU A 125 0.36 3.86 10.85
CA GLU A 125 0.33 2.61 11.60
C GLU A 125 -1.12 2.25 11.94
N VAL A 126 -1.44 0.95 11.88
CA VAL A 126 -2.71 0.43 12.39
C VAL A 126 -2.76 0.81 13.86
N GLN A 127 -3.62 1.78 14.21
CA GLN A 127 -3.77 2.20 15.60
C GLN A 127 -4.39 1.05 16.37
N PHE A 128 -3.58 0.32 17.15
CA PHE A 128 -4.09 -0.65 18.11
C PHE A 128 -4.75 0.11 19.27
N ASP A 129 -5.93 -0.34 19.70
CA ASP A 129 -6.59 0.21 20.89
C ASP A 129 -5.73 -0.13 22.12
N GLN A 130 -5.15 0.89 22.75
CA GLN A 130 -4.28 0.73 23.92
C GLN A 130 -4.95 -0.05 25.07
N ARG A 131 -6.29 -0.02 25.16
CA ARG A 131 -7.02 -0.80 26.17
C ARG A 131 -6.88 -2.31 25.98
N LEU A 132 -6.62 -2.77 24.74
CA LEU A 132 -6.40 -4.20 24.46
C LEU A 132 -5.01 -4.64 24.94
N MET A 133 -3.99 -3.77 24.80
CA MET A 133 -2.59 -4.10 25.11
C MET A 133 -2.25 -3.95 26.60
N ASN A 134 -3.03 -3.18 27.36
CA ASN A 134 -2.90 -3.07 28.81
C ASN A 134 -3.74 -4.10 29.58
N THR A 135 -4.20 -5.17 28.93
CA THR A 135 -4.83 -6.28 29.64
C THR A 135 -3.77 -7.24 30.16
N THR A 136 -3.69 -7.41 31.48
CA THR A 136 -2.79 -8.39 32.14
C THR A 136 -3.28 -9.84 32.01
N LYS A 137 -4.38 -10.06 31.28
CA LYS A 137 -5.05 -11.34 31.18
C LYS A 137 -4.31 -12.25 30.21
N GLY A 138 -3.52 -13.18 30.74
CA GLY A 138 -2.79 -14.19 29.95
C GLY A 138 -1.52 -14.71 30.60
N MET A 139 -0.97 -14.03 31.62
CA MET A 139 0.18 -14.56 32.38
C MET A 139 -0.23 -15.50 33.52
N ASP A 140 -1.50 -15.47 33.94
CA ASP A 140 -2.00 -16.20 35.12
C ASP A 140 -2.68 -17.54 34.76
N SER A 141 -3.10 -17.71 33.51
CA SER A 141 -3.76 -18.92 33.01
C SER A 141 -2.73 -19.95 32.54
N GLY A 142 -2.13 -20.70 33.47
CA GLY A 142 -1.30 -21.87 33.12
C GLY A 142 -0.13 -22.22 34.04
N TYR A 143 0.11 -21.47 35.13
CA TYR A 143 1.22 -21.69 36.06
C TYR A 143 0.77 -22.17 37.47
N GLY A 144 -0.35 -22.90 37.55
CA GLY A 144 -0.90 -23.40 38.82
C GLY A 144 -0.56 -24.86 39.08
N ASP A 145 -0.41 -25.20 40.37
CA ASP A 145 -0.31 -26.58 40.87
C ASP A 145 -1.54 -27.42 40.45
N GLU A 146 -1.37 -28.70 40.09
CA GLU A 146 -2.46 -29.56 39.58
C GLU A 146 -3.58 -29.78 40.62
N GLU A 147 -3.30 -29.50 41.88
CA GLU A 147 -4.24 -29.58 43.02
C GLU A 147 -5.05 -28.28 43.23
N ALA A 148 -4.70 -27.18 42.55
CA ALA A 148 -5.43 -25.92 42.64
C ALA A 148 -6.67 -25.92 41.72
N TYR A 149 -7.85 -25.68 42.28
CA TYR A 149 -9.15 -25.71 41.58
C TYR A 149 -9.37 -24.46 40.69
N ASN A 150 -8.43 -24.17 39.80
CA ASN A 150 -8.39 -22.98 38.93
C ASN A 150 -8.86 -23.28 37.49
N VAL A 151 -9.81 -24.20 37.33
CA VAL A 151 -10.31 -24.66 36.01
C VAL A 151 -10.99 -23.53 35.22
N TYR A 152 -11.48 -22.50 35.91
CA TYR A 152 -12.21 -21.40 35.30
C TYR A 152 -11.56 -20.05 35.63
N ASP A 153 -11.31 -19.25 34.59
CA ASP A 153 -10.75 -17.90 34.71
C ASP A 153 -11.70 -16.87 35.35
N LYS A 154 -12.99 -17.22 35.52
CA LYS A 154 -14.03 -16.34 36.04
C LYS A 154 -15.02 -17.10 36.92
N PRO A 155 -15.49 -16.49 38.03
CA PRO A 155 -16.56 -17.07 38.82
C PRO A 155 -17.88 -17.08 38.04
N TRP A 156 -18.76 -18.03 38.35
CA TRP A 156 -20.08 -18.15 37.73
C TRP A 156 -20.94 -16.88 37.95
N ARG A 157 -20.84 -16.26 39.12
CA ARG A 157 -21.52 -15.00 39.45
C ARG A 157 -20.49 -13.96 39.88
N ASP A 158 -20.55 -12.81 39.25
CA ASP A 158 -19.82 -11.63 39.68
C ASP A 158 -20.69 -10.86 40.69
N SER A 159 -20.50 -11.15 41.97
CA SER A 159 -21.21 -10.46 43.04
C SER A 159 -20.72 -9.01 43.25
N SER A 160 -19.67 -8.58 42.54
CA SER A 160 -18.98 -7.31 42.80
C SER A 160 -19.14 -6.27 41.69
N SER A 161 -19.48 -6.62 40.44
CA SER A 161 -19.58 -5.61 39.37
C SER A 161 -20.90 -4.84 39.28
N LEU A 162 -21.98 -5.31 39.93
CA LEU A 162 -23.26 -4.57 39.95
C LEU A 162 -23.45 -3.64 41.17
N GLY A 163 -22.51 -3.63 42.13
CA GLY A 163 -22.74 -3.07 43.47
C GLY A 163 -21.86 -1.90 43.88
N GLN A 164 -21.28 -1.14 42.94
CA GLN A 164 -20.43 0.02 43.27
C GLN A 164 -20.94 1.37 42.76
N HIS A 165 -22.19 1.44 42.32
CA HIS A 165 -22.85 2.72 42.07
C HIS A 165 -24.32 2.68 42.52
N LEU A 166 -24.50 2.67 43.84
CA LEU A 166 -25.71 3.16 44.52
C LEU A 166 -25.26 4.27 45.47
#